data_AF-A0A832GKM1-F1
#
_entry.id   AF-A0A832GKM1-F1
#
_cell.length_a   1.000
_cell.length_b   1.000
_cell.length_c   1.000
_cell.angle_alpha   90.00
_cell.angle_beta   90.00
_cell.angle_gamma   90.00
#
_symmetry.space_group_name_H-M   'P 1'
#
loop_
_entity.id
_entity.type
_entity.pdbx_description
1 polymer ?
#
loop_
_entity_poly.entity_id
_entity_poly.type
_entity_poly.pdbx_seq_one_letter_code
_entity_poly.pdbx_strand_id
1 'polypeptide(L)'
;MKGNLVAREPEILARWEAGDLEGEIRKSRKGSPRFVLHDGPPYANGSVHLGTALNKVLKDFIVKSRTMMGFDSPFVPGWDCHGMPIEHQVLRDLGR
;
A
#
# COMPACT_ATOMS: atom_id res chain seq x y z
N MET A 1 21.89 19.94 -9.69
CA MET A 1 20.50 20.13 -9.20
C MET A 1 20.22 19.05 -8.15
N LYS A 2 19.84 19.39 -6.90
CA LYS A 2 19.51 18.40 -5.85
C LYS A 2 18.01 18.14 -5.85
N GLY A 3 17.58 16.89 -5.73
CA GLY A 3 16.17 16.50 -5.83
C GLY A 3 15.29 16.87 -4.63
N ASN A 4 15.88 17.05 -3.44
CA ASN A 4 15.18 17.38 -2.18
C ASN A 4 13.95 16.50 -1.87
N LEU A 5 14.08 15.19 -2.10
CA LEU A 5 12.93 14.25 -2.07
C LEU A 5 12.24 14.16 -0.71
N VAL A 6 12.98 14.28 0.40
CA VAL A 6 12.40 14.25 1.75
C VAL A 6 11.32 15.31 1.95
N ALA A 7 11.47 16.50 1.34
CA ALA A 7 10.45 17.56 1.39
C ALA A 7 9.41 17.41 0.27
N ARG A 8 9.83 16.98 -0.93
CA ARG A 8 8.96 16.95 -2.12
C ARG A 8 8.02 15.75 -2.17
N GLU A 9 8.40 14.59 -1.65
CA GLU A 9 7.56 13.39 -1.65
C GLU A 9 6.25 13.61 -0.88
N PRO A 10 6.25 14.19 0.34
CA PRO A 10 5.02 14.57 1.03
C PRO A 10 4.11 15.51 0.22
N GLU A 11 4.69 16.52 -0.47
CA GLU A 11 3.93 17.44 -1.32
C GLU A 11 3.27 16.73 -2.51
N ILE A 12 3.98 15.78 -3.11
CA ILE A 12 3.47 14.96 -4.21
C ILE A 12 2.29 14.09 -3.74
N LEU A 13 2.43 13.44 -2.57
CA LEU A 13 1.38 12.62 -1.97
C LEU A 13 0.13 13.45 -1.66
N ALA A 14 0.30 14.61 -1.01
CA ALA A 14 -0.80 15.52 -0.70
C ALA A 14 -1.55 15.96 -1.96
N ARG A 15 -0.83 16.22 -3.05
CA ARG A 15 -1.44 16.56 -4.34
C ARG A 15 -2.22 15.38 -4.94
N TRP A 16 -1.72 14.15 -4.82
CA TRP A 16 -2.44 12.96 -5.29
C TRP A 16 -3.74 12.72 -4.52
N GLU A 17 -3.70 12.91 -3.19
CA GLU A 17 -4.89 12.80 -2.33
C GLU A 17 -5.91 13.89 -2.62
N ALA A 18 -5.47 15.16 -2.70
CA ALA A 18 -6.35 16.28 -3.00
C ALA A 18 -7.04 16.18 -4.38
N GLY A 19 -6.40 15.51 -5.33
CA GLY A 19 -6.91 15.28 -6.67
C GLY A 19 -7.67 13.97 -6.88
N ASP A 20 -7.84 13.14 -5.85
CA ASP A 20 -8.42 11.78 -5.96
C ASP A 20 -7.79 10.98 -7.12
N LEU A 21 -6.45 10.98 -7.20
CA LEU A 21 -5.74 10.38 -8.33
C LEU A 21 -6.10 8.89 -8.50
N GLU A 22 -6.30 8.17 -7.39
CA GLU A 22 -6.72 6.76 -7.42
C GLU A 22 -8.09 6.61 -8.08
N GLY A 23 -9.07 7.41 -7.66
CA GLY A 23 -10.42 7.44 -8.24
C GLY A 23 -10.41 7.82 -9.73
N GLU A 24 -9.60 8.79 -10.14
CA GLU A 24 -9.44 9.16 -11.55
C GLU A 24 -8.83 8.01 -12.38
N ILE A 25 -7.82 7.32 -11.84
CA ILE A 25 -7.27 6.12 -12.47
C ILE A 25 -8.36 5.05 -12.60
N ARG A 26 -9.16 4.79 -11.55
CA ARG A 26 -10.24 3.80 -11.60
C ARG A 26 -11.30 4.15 -12.65
N LYS A 27 -11.71 5.42 -12.71
CA LYS A 27 -12.66 5.92 -13.73
C LYS A 27 -12.12 5.68 -15.14
N SER A 28 -10.84 5.97 -15.38
CA SER A 28 -10.19 5.78 -16.69
C SER A 28 -10.08 4.31 -17.14
N ARG A 29 -10.18 3.36 -16.20
CA ARG A 29 -10.09 1.90 -16.46
C ARG A 29 -11.42 1.18 -16.37
N LYS A 30 -12.54 1.90 -16.27
CA LYS A 30 -13.88 1.29 -16.23
C LYS A 30 -14.13 0.45 -17.50
N GLY A 31 -14.43 -0.84 -17.29
CA GLY A 31 -14.69 -1.79 -18.38
C GLY A 31 -13.44 -2.46 -18.97
N SER A 32 -12.24 -2.09 -18.52
CA SER A 32 -11.00 -2.78 -18.89
C SER A 32 -10.93 -4.18 -18.26
N PRO A 33 -10.16 -5.11 -18.85
CA PRO A 33 -9.86 -6.40 -18.22
C PRO A 33 -9.24 -6.20 -16.83
N ARG A 34 -9.70 -6.97 -15.83
CA ARG A 34 -9.19 -6.85 -14.47
C ARG A 34 -7.89 -7.62 -14.27
N PHE A 35 -6.99 -7.04 -13.50
CA PHE A 35 -5.83 -7.72 -12.94
C PHE A 35 -5.84 -7.53 -11.43
N VAL A 36 -5.93 -8.62 -10.66
CA VAL A 36 -6.01 -8.56 -9.20
C VAL A 36 -4.74 -9.15 -8.60
N LEU A 37 -4.01 -8.33 -7.86
CA LEU A 37 -2.91 -8.77 -7.00
C LEU A 37 -3.41 -8.79 -5.56
N HIS A 38 -3.57 -9.99 -5.01
CA HIS A 38 -3.99 -10.15 -3.61
C HIS A 38 -2.84 -9.79 -2.67
N ASP A 39 -3.09 -8.87 -1.74
CA ASP A 39 -2.12 -8.51 -0.72
C ASP A 39 -2.14 -9.53 0.43
N GLY A 40 -0.96 -9.93 0.89
CA GLY A 40 -0.86 -10.71 2.14
C GLY A 40 -0.99 -9.72 3.30
N PRO A 41 -1.99 -9.87 4.19
CA PRO A 41 -2.22 -8.92 5.26
C PRO A 41 -1.04 -8.94 6.26
N PRO A 42 -0.29 -7.85 6.45
CA PRO A 42 0.70 -7.78 7.53
C PRO A 42 0.02 -7.84 8.90
N TYR A 43 0.73 -8.40 9.89
CA TYR A 43 0.30 -8.34 11.29
C TYR A 43 0.27 -6.90 11.80
N ALA A 44 -0.76 -6.55 12.55
CA ALA A 44 -1.00 -5.20 13.06
C ALA A 44 -0.24 -4.84 14.37
N ASN A 45 0.82 -5.56 14.73
CA ASN A 45 1.51 -5.43 16.03
C ASN A 45 3.00 -5.03 15.95
N GLY A 46 3.53 -4.73 14.77
CA GLY A 46 4.97 -4.48 14.59
C GLY A 46 5.28 -3.23 13.77
N SER A 47 6.47 -2.67 13.97
CA SER A 47 6.99 -1.59 13.11
C SER A 47 7.32 -2.12 11.71
N VAL A 48 7.12 -1.27 10.72
CA VAL A 48 7.53 -1.53 9.34
C VAL A 48 9.06 -1.71 9.27
N HIS A 49 9.50 -2.78 8.61
CA HIS A 49 10.91 -3.05 8.37
C HIS A 49 11.22 -3.08 6.86
N LEU A 50 12.50 -3.19 6.49
CA LEU A 50 12.93 -3.15 5.09
C LEU A 50 12.26 -4.23 4.21
N GLY A 51 11.99 -5.40 4.79
CA GLY A 51 11.25 -6.47 4.13
C GLY A 51 9.81 -6.08 3.77
N THR A 52 9.12 -5.36 4.66
CA THR A 52 7.80 -4.79 4.38
C THR A 52 7.88 -3.77 3.25
N ALA A 53 8.87 -2.87 3.28
CA ALA A 53 9.07 -1.87 2.25
C ALA A 53 9.32 -2.52 0.87
N LEU A 54 10.25 -3.48 0.80
CA LEU A 54 10.55 -4.23 -0.42
C LEU A 54 9.29 -4.90 -0.99
N ASN A 55 8.51 -5.59 -0.14
CA ASN A 55 7.29 -6.27 -0.56
C ASN A 55 6.27 -5.30 -1.16
N LYS A 56 6.03 -4.16 -0.50
CA LYS A 56 5.04 -3.17 -0.96
C LYS A 56 5.48 -2.45 -2.22
N VAL A 57 6.77 -2.09 -2.34
CA VAL A 57 7.32 -1.47 -3.55
C VAL A 57 7.19 -2.40 -4.77
N LEU A 58 7.49 -3.69 -4.62
CA LEU A 58 7.36 -4.65 -5.73
C LEU A 58 5.90 -4.84 -6.15
N LYS A 59 4.97 -4.94 -5.19
CA LYS A 59 3.53 -5.04 -5.47
C LYS A 59 3.00 -3.79 -6.17
N ASP A 60 3.38 -2.61 -5.68
CA ASP A 60 3.01 -1.34 -6.29
C ASP A 60 3.55 -1.21 -7.72
N PHE A 61 4.79 -1.63 -7.99
CA PHE A 61 5.36 -1.67 -9.33
C PHE A 61 4.54 -2.55 -10.29
N ILE A 62 4.13 -3.73 -9.84
CA ILE A 62 3.28 -4.64 -10.64
C ILE A 62 1.91 -4.01 -10.90
N VAL A 63 1.26 -3.45 -9.89
CA VAL A 63 -0.06 -2.83 -10.04
C VAL A 63 -0.02 -1.63 -11.00
N LYS A 64 1.00 -0.76 -10.87
CA LYS A 64 1.19 0.39 -11.75
C LYS A 64 1.51 -0.04 -13.18
N SER A 65 2.40 -1.00 -13.38
CA SER A 65 2.72 -1.51 -14.72
C SER A 65 1.49 -2.12 -15.41
N ARG A 66 0.70 -2.93 -14.70
CA ARG A 66 -0.55 -3.50 -15.25
C ARG A 66 -1.60 -2.44 -15.57
N THR A 67 -1.73 -1.42 -14.70
CA THR A 67 -2.58 -0.26 -14.97
C THR A 67 -2.13 0.48 -16.24
N MET A 68 -0.83 0.70 -16.42
CA MET A 68 -0.27 1.35 -17.61
C MET A 68 -0.42 0.49 -18.88
N MET A 69 -0.45 -0.84 -18.75
CA MET A 69 -0.75 -1.78 -19.84
C MET A 69 -2.25 -1.89 -20.18
N GLY A 70 -3.11 -1.12 -19.53
CA GLY A 70 -4.54 -1.04 -19.86
C GLY A 70 -5.46 -1.91 -19.01
N PHE A 71 -4.97 -2.54 -17.94
CA PHE A 71 -5.81 -3.34 -17.03
C PHE A 71 -6.44 -2.47 -15.94
N ASP A 72 -7.64 -2.84 -15.51
CA ASP A 72 -8.22 -2.38 -14.25
C ASP A 72 -7.55 -3.14 -13.10
N SER A 73 -6.52 -2.53 -12.51
CA SER A 73 -5.71 -3.15 -11.46
C SER A 73 -5.88 -2.47 -10.09
N PRO A 74 -6.96 -2.76 -9.34
CA PRO A 74 -7.12 -2.22 -7.99
C PRO A 74 -6.16 -2.93 -7.03
N PHE A 75 -5.65 -2.20 -6.03
CA PHE A 75 -4.80 -2.75 -4.98
C PHE A 75 -5.38 -2.42 -3.62
N VAL A 76 -5.84 -3.46 -2.91
CA VAL A 76 -6.48 -3.31 -1.60
C VAL A 76 -5.57 -3.96 -0.55
N PRO A 77 -4.93 -3.15 0.32
CA PRO A 77 -4.14 -3.69 1.42
C PRO A 77 -5.05 -4.25 2.51
N GLY A 78 -4.57 -5.28 3.22
CA GLY A 78 -5.26 -5.87 4.38
C GLY A 78 -4.44 -5.77 5.65
N TRP A 79 -5.02 -6.22 6.77
CA TRP A 79 -4.35 -6.35 8.07
C TRP A 79 -4.75 -7.64 8.75
N ASP A 80 -3.79 -8.33 9.36
CA ASP A 80 -4.02 -9.49 10.20
C ASP A 80 -4.02 -9.03 11.67
N CYS A 81 -5.19 -9.08 12.28
CA CYS A 81 -5.48 -8.49 13.58
C CYS A 81 -5.73 -9.53 14.67
N HIS A 82 -5.55 -10.82 14.37
CA HIS A 82 -5.83 -11.91 15.31
C HIS A 82 -4.59 -12.79 15.56
N GLY A 83 -4.74 -13.72 16.50
CA GLY A 83 -3.75 -14.75 16.81
C GLY A 83 -2.83 -14.40 17.97
N MET A 84 -2.10 -15.43 18.43
CA MET A 84 -1.17 -15.35 19.55
C MET A 84 -0.18 -14.17 19.48
N PRO A 85 0.39 -13.78 18.32
CA PRO A 85 1.29 -12.65 18.26
C PRO A 85 0.67 -11.32 18.72
N ILE A 86 -0.63 -11.12 18.46
CA ILE A 86 -1.38 -9.94 18.93
C ILE A 86 -1.60 -10.03 20.43
N GLU A 87 -2.09 -11.18 20.90
CA GLU A 87 -2.36 -11.41 22.33
C GLU A 87 -1.11 -11.23 23.19
N HIS A 88 0.04 -11.77 22.75
CA HIS A 88 1.31 -11.58 23.43
C HIS A 88 1.77 -10.12 23.46
N GLN A 89 1.56 -9.35 22.38
CA GLN A 89 1.92 -7.94 22.38
C GLN A 89 1.07 -7.15 23.38
N VAL A 90 -0.24 -7.39 23.40
CA VAL A 90 -1.15 -6.76 24.36
C VAL A 90 -0.76 -7.09 25.81
N LEU A 91 -0.43 -8.36 26.10
CA LEU A 91 0.03 -8.75 27.44
C LEU A 91 1.33 -8.02 27.84
N ARG A 92 2.29 -7.92 26.92
CA ARG A 92 3.52 -7.14 27.15
C ARG A 92 3.24 -5.67 27.44
N ASP A 93 2.35 -5.04 26.66
CA ASP A 93 1.98 -3.63 26.83
C ASP A 93 1.27 -3.37 28.16
N LEU A 94 0.54 -4.39 28.67
CA LEU A 94 -0.09 -4.38 29.99
C LEU A 94 0.87 -4.75 31.14
N GLY A 95 2.15 -5.02 30.85
CA GLY A 95 3.18 -5.37 31.83
C GLY A 95 2.99 -6.75 32.48
N ARG A 96 2.36 -7.69 31.76
CA ARG A 96 2.11 -9.07 32.22
C ARG A 96 2.96 -10.09 31.47
#